data_AF-A8T9F8-F1
#
_entry.id   AF-A8T9F8-F1
#
_cell.length_a   1.000
_cell.length_b   1.000
_cell.length_c   1.000
_cell.angle_alpha   90.00
_cell.angle_beta   90.00
_cell.angle_gamma   90.00
#
_symmetry.space_group_name_H-M   'P 1'
#
loop_
_entity.id
_entity.type
_entity.pdbx_description
1 polymer ?
#
loop_
_entity_poly.entity_id
_entity_poly.type
_entity_poly.pdbx_seq_one_letter_code
_entity_poly.pdbx_strand_id
1 'polypeptide(L)' 'MLHRHTYYGLIHHGIKTLLLDRVGHYTEEEYHQYLNSMTGKSTCFTMSHNELEATVDSLLREGYLEDVKTLITRYQNIV' A
#
# COMPACT_ATOMS: atom_id res chain seq x y z
N MET A 1 13.82 5.35 8.75
CA MET A 1 12.35 5.51 8.88
C MET A 1 11.79 5.98 7.54
N LEU A 2 10.80 5.28 7.00
CA LEU A 2 10.12 5.69 5.76
C LEU A 2 9.28 6.96 6.02
N HIS A 3 9.32 7.92 5.09
CA HIS A 3 8.42 9.06 5.17
C HIS A 3 6.97 8.63 4.90
N ARG A 4 6.00 9.26 5.56
CA ARG A 4 4.55 8.95 5.37
C ARG A 4 4.14 8.96 3.90
N HIS A 5 4.67 9.89 3.11
CA HIS A 5 4.40 9.95 1.66
C HIS A 5 4.89 8.71 0.91
N THR A 6 5.97 8.06 1.37
CA THR A 6 6.43 6.81 0.78
C THR A 6 5.44 5.68 1.05
N TYR A 7 4.88 5.59 2.26
CA TYR A 7 3.80 4.63 2.53
C TYR A 7 2.59 4.87 1.62
N TYR A 8 2.22 6.13 1.37
CA TYR A 8 1.09 6.44 0.49
C TYR A 8 1.33 5.92 -0.92
N GLY A 9 2.53 6.16 -1.46
CA GLY A 9 2.92 5.66 -2.78
C GLY A 9 2.91 4.12 -2.83
N LEU A 10 3.46 3.46 -1.80
CA LEU A 10 3.50 2.00 -1.72
C LEU A 10 2.09 1.40 -1.61
N ILE A 11 1.24 1.91 -0.73
CA ILE A 11 -0.13 1.41 -0.55
C ILE A 11 -0.94 1.63 -1.84
N HIS A 12 -0.84 2.81 -2.44
CA HIS A 12 -1.52 3.10 -3.70
C HIS A 12 -1.08 2.15 -4.83
N HIS A 13 0.23 1.94 -4.97
CA HIS A 13 0.77 0.99 -5.94
C HIS A 13 0.32 -0.44 -5.67
N GLY A 14 0.44 -0.92 -4.43
CA GLY A 14 0.09 -2.29 -4.09
C GLY A 14 -1.41 -2.58 -4.25
N ILE A 15 -2.29 -1.66 -3.82
CA ILE A 15 -3.74 -1.83 -4.02
C ILE A 15 -4.07 -1.76 -5.52
N LYS A 16 -3.43 -0.89 -6.29
CA LYS A 16 -3.62 -0.86 -7.75
C LYS A 16 -3.22 -2.19 -8.40
N THR A 17 -2.05 -2.74 -8.05
CA THR A 17 -1.60 -4.05 -8.55
C THR A 17 -2.58 -5.14 -8.15
N LEU A 18 -3.06 -5.13 -6.91
CA LEU A 18 -4.05 -6.08 -6.39
C LEU A 18 -5.37 -6.01 -7.17
N LEU A 19 -5.90 -4.81 -7.42
CA LEU A 19 -7.15 -4.62 -8.16
C LEU A 19 -7.00 -5.06 -9.62
N LEU A 20 -5.88 -4.73 -10.26
CA LEU A 20 -5.60 -5.19 -11.62
C LEU A 20 -5.50 -6.73 -11.68
N ASP A 21 -4.90 -7.37 -10.68
CA ASP A 21 -4.76 -8.83 -10.60
C ASP A 21 -6.09 -9.54 -10.33
N ARG A 22 -6.89 -9.05 -9.36
CA ARG A 22 -8.12 -9.73 -8.92
C ARG A 22 -9.38 -9.33 -9.69
N VAL A 23 -9.46 -8.06 -10.10
CA VAL A 23 -10.65 -7.46 -10.73
C VAL A 23 -10.43 -7.18 -12.22
N GLY A 24 -9.17 -7.10 -12.67
CA GLY A 24 -8.82 -6.84 -14.06
C GLY A 24 -8.84 -5.37 -14.47
N HIS A 25 -9.22 -4.46 -13.56
CA HIS A 25 -9.21 -3.03 -13.78
C HIS A 25 -8.96 -2.26 -12.48
N TYR A 26 -8.78 -0.95 -12.61
CA TYR A 26 -8.52 -0.05 -11.50
C TYR A 26 -9.33 1.24 -11.69
N THR A 27 -10.09 1.59 -10.66
CA THR A 27 -10.67 2.92 -10.47
C THR A 27 -10.31 3.49 -9.10
N GLU A 28 -10.37 4.82 -8.99
CA GLU A 28 -10.13 5.50 -7.71
C GLU A 28 -11.20 5.13 -6.66
N GLU A 29 -12.44 4.91 -7.09
CA GLU A 29 -13.52 4.46 -6.20
C GLU A 29 -13.22 3.08 -5.60
N GLU A 30 -12.81 2.11 -6.42
CA GLU A 30 -12.44 0.77 -5.97
C GLU A 30 -11.24 0.78 -5.03
N TYR A 31 -10.26 1.66 -5.27
CA TYR A 31 -9.15 1.88 -4.36
C TYR A 31 -9.65 2.31 -2.97
N HIS A 32 -10.52 3.32 -2.91
CA HIS A 32 -11.07 3.83 -1.66
C HIS A 32 -11.95 2.79 -0.96
N GLN A 33 -12.74 2.02 -1.71
CA GLN A 33 -13.56 0.94 -1.17
C GLN A 33 -12.70 -0.19 -0.60
N TYR A 34 -11.65 -0.61 -1.30
CA TYR A 34 -10.74 -1.66 -0.84
C TYR A 34 -9.94 -1.21 0.39
N LEU A 35 -9.42 0.02 0.37
CA LEU A 35 -8.71 0.55 1.52
C LEU A 35 -9.63 0.63 2.75
N ASN A 36 -10.90 1.04 2.54
CA ASN A 36 -11.89 1.09 3.61
C ASN A 36 -12.27 -0.30 4.14
N SER A 37 -12.40 -1.30 3.27
CA SER A 37 -12.71 -2.67 3.71
C SER A 37 -11.55 -3.30 4.48
N MET A 38 -10.30 -2.99 4.11
CA MET A 38 -9.10 -3.53 4.74
C MET A 38 -8.72 -2.81 6.04
N THR A 39 -8.91 -1.48 6.10
CA THR A 39 -8.37 -0.64 7.18
C THR A 39 -9.43 0.13 7.96
N GLY A 40 -10.69 0.11 7.50
CA GLY A 40 -11.75 0.97 8.02
C GLY A 40 -11.60 2.46 7.64
N LYS A 41 -10.61 2.81 6.81
CA LYS A 41 -10.35 4.17 6.32
C LYS A 41 -10.40 4.22 4.81
N SER A 42 -11.08 5.22 4.26
CA SER A 42 -11.09 5.45 2.81
C SER A 42 -9.81 6.11 2.30
N THR A 43 -8.93 6.65 3.15
CA THR A 43 -7.72 7.34 2.71
C THR A 43 -6.52 7.08 3.62
N CYS A 44 -5.34 6.95 3.01
CA CYS A 44 -4.07 6.83 3.73
C CYS A 44 -3.77 8.05 4.62
N PHE A 45 -4.36 9.21 4.31
CA PHE A 45 -4.16 10.43 5.08
C PHE A 45 -4.68 10.30 6.52
N THR A 46 -5.76 9.54 6.74
CA THR A 46 -6.38 9.36 8.06
C THR A 46 -5.85 8.13 8.81
N MET A 47 -4.83 7.45 8.26
CA MET A 47 -4.18 6.29 8.88
C MET A 47 -3.02 6.73 9.79
N SER A 48 -2.93 6.10 10.95
CA SER A 48 -1.78 6.14 11.85
C SER A 48 -0.56 5.47 11.20
N HIS A 49 0.63 5.69 11.76
CA HIS A 49 1.85 5.09 11.23
C HIS A 49 1.80 3.55 11.27
N ASN A 50 1.29 2.97 12.37
CA ASN A 50 1.15 1.53 12.52
C ASN A 50 0.17 0.94 11.50
N GLU A 51 -0.92 1.64 11.19
CA GLU A 51 -1.86 1.22 10.14
C GLU A 51 -1.19 1.25 8.77
N LEU A 52 -0.40 2.30 8.46
CA LEU A 52 0.35 2.37 7.20
C LEU A 52 1.36 1.23 7.07
N GLU A 53 2.11 0.93 8.14
CA GLU A 53 3.06 -0.18 8.17
C GLU A 53 2.37 -1.53 7.99
N ALA A 54 1.27 -1.77 8.71
CA ALA A 54 0.52 -3.02 8.62
C ALA A 54 -0.07 -3.23 7.22
N THR A 55 -0.59 -2.18 6.58
CA THR A 55 -1.11 -2.28 5.20
C THR A 55 0.00 -2.59 4.20
N VAL A 56 1.16 -1.92 4.30
CA VAL A 56 2.31 -2.22 3.43
C VAL A 56 2.83 -3.64 3.66
N ASP A 57 2.93 -4.10 4.91
CA ASP A 57 3.35 -5.47 5.23
C ASP A 57 2.39 -6.52 4.66
N SER A 58 1.06 -6.29 4.74
CA SER A 58 0.08 -7.18 4.11
C SER A 58 0.26 -7.25 2.59
N LEU A 59 0.37 -6.10 1.92
CA LEU A 59 0.58 -6.04 0.47
C LEU A 59 1.90 -6.68 0.04
N LEU A 60 2.96 -6.57 0.86
CA LEU A 60 4.24 -7.25 0.64
C LEU A 60 4.09 -8.77 0.76
N ARG A 61 3.43 -9.27 1.81
CA ARG A 61 3.22 -10.70 2.03
C ARG A 61 2.35 -11.34 0.96
N GLU A 62 1.39 -10.58 0.43
CA GLU A 62 0.54 -11.01 -0.68
C GLU A 62 1.24 -10.91 -2.05
N GLY A 63 2.44 -10.30 -2.12
CA GLY A 63 3.26 -10.21 -3.32
C GLY A 63 2.95 -9.02 -4.24
N TYR A 64 2.07 -8.11 -3.82
CA TYR A 64 1.64 -6.96 -4.64
C TYR A 64 2.64 -5.79 -4.66
N LEU A 65 3.76 -5.93 -3.95
CA LEU A 65 4.84 -4.94 -3.88
C LEU A 65 6.20 -5.52 -4.28
N GLU A 66 6.27 -6.70 -4.90
CA GLU A 66 7.55 -7.35 -5.23
C GLU A 66 8.41 -6.54 -6.22
N ASP A 67 7.79 -5.79 -7.12
CA ASP A 67 8.48 -4.93 -8.08
C ASP A 67 9.17 -3.73 -7.42
N VAL A 68 8.55 -3.18 -6.37
CA VAL A 68 9.07 -2.05 -5.59
C VAL A 68 9.81 -2.47 -4.31
N LYS A 69 9.83 -3.76 -3.98
CA LYS A 69 10.50 -4.31 -2.79
C LYS A 69 11.97 -3.95 -2.73
N THR A 70 12.64 -3.95 -3.87
CA THR A 70 14.06 -3.52 -3.97
C THR A 70 14.25 -2.05 -3.58
N LEU A 71 13.28 -1.19 -3.90
CA LEU A 71 13.26 0.21 -3.48
C LEU A 71 13.00 0.32 -1.98
N ILE A 72 12.05 -0.45 -1.43
CA ILE A 72 11.75 -0.50 0.00
C ILE A 72 12.99 -0.92 0.81
N THR A 73 13.68 -1.99 0.41
CA THR A 73 14.92 -2.46 1.04
C THR A 73 16.01 -1.38 1.01
N ARG A 74 16.09 -0.59 -0.06
CA ARG A 74 17.02 0.55 -0.11
C ARG A 74 16.64 1.64 0.87
N TYR A 75 15.36 1.94 1.08
CA TYR A 75 14.92 2.94 2.05
C TYR A 75 15.00 2.47 3.51
N GLN A 76 14.90 1.16 3.76
CA GLN A 76 15.04 0.58 5.11
C GLN A 76 16.51 0.51 5.57
N ASN A 77 17.46 0.32 4.65
CA ASN A 77 18.89 0.21 4.97
C ASN A 77 19.65 1.57 5.03
N ILE A 78 18.96 2.71 4.87
CA ILE A 78 19.55 4.05 5.08
C ILE A 78 19.19 4.52 6.50
N VAL A 79 19.52 3.69 7.50
CA VAL A 79 19.56 4.04 8.93
C VAL A 79 20.84 3.46 9.51
#